data_AF-A0A1R2CAF2-F1
#
_entry.id   AF-A0A1R2CAF2-F1
#
_cell.length_a   1.000
_cell.length_b   1.000
_cell.length_c   1.000
_cell.angle_alpha   90.00
_cell.angle_beta   90.00
_cell.angle_gamma   90.00
#
_symmetry.space_group_name_H-M   'P 1'
#
loop_
_entity.id
_entity.type
_entity.pdbx_description
1 polymer ?
#
loop_
_entity_poly.entity_id
_entity_poly.type
_entity_poly.pdbx_seq_one_letter_code
_entity_poly.pdbx_strand_id
1 'polypeptide(L)'
;MNRKDCSGLRRFDGEDLDYGDRLYKQQYQQKLWIEQQIKEKEDKRQQEANEAARWAEFNRNVHQQRTEVEKDFNDRQLAMENACKEANLQIIREKLAREKAQKEFETAQGLSDINYVTTNKFMTEDPATMQSSLAPHRVIPYHFKGFNEEQRAQVIDGQKQQILEKQEKMKQQKDKERNEARMSEAQRRALLIYERETKLKNDRANEENREYIKTQMKEQKVKNTDPYNVAGNDYLLPL
;
A
#
# COMPACT_ATOMS: atom_id res chain seq x y z
N MET A 1 -46.79 -110.47 110.18
CA MET A 1 -47.15 -110.79 108.76
C MET A 1 -48.38 -109.97 108.38
N ASN A 2 -48.22 -108.90 107.62
CA ASN A 2 -49.34 -108.13 107.07
C ASN A 2 -49.88 -108.87 105.83
N ARG A 3 -50.87 -109.77 106.00
CA ARG A 3 -51.58 -110.38 104.86
C ARG A 3 -52.63 -109.40 104.36
N LYS A 4 -52.25 -108.56 103.41
CA LYS A 4 -53.15 -107.70 102.62
C LYS A 4 -53.38 -108.38 101.26
N ASP A 5 -54.10 -109.50 101.26
CA ASP A 5 -54.42 -110.26 100.04
C ASP A 5 -55.74 -109.81 99.40
N CYS A 6 -55.80 -109.87 98.07
CA CYS A 6 -56.89 -109.41 97.20
C CYS A 6 -58.22 -110.15 97.42
N SER A 7 -58.22 -111.31 98.09
CA SER A 7 -59.41 -112.15 98.29
C SER A 7 -60.38 -111.65 99.38
N GLY A 8 -59.97 -110.72 100.25
CA GLY A 8 -60.75 -110.32 101.43
C GLY A 8 -61.66 -109.10 101.25
N LEU A 9 -61.66 -108.45 100.08
CA LEU A 9 -62.39 -107.19 99.78
C LEU A 9 -62.12 -106.05 100.80
N ARG A 10 -60.94 -106.02 101.45
CA ARG A 10 -60.59 -105.02 102.48
C ARG A 10 -59.78 -103.83 101.97
N ARG A 11 -59.24 -103.92 100.75
CA ARG A 11 -58.48 -102.86 100.07
C ARG A 11 -58.87 -102.91 98.60
N PHE A 12 -59.23 -101.77 98.04
CA PHE A 12 -59.55 -101.63 96.61
C PHE A 12 -58.44 -100.82 95.96
N ASP A 13 -57.81 -101.34 94.89
CA ASP A 13 -56.76 -100.60 94.17
C ASP A 13 -57.29 -99.36 93.42
N GLY A 14 -58.62 -99.26 93.24
CA GLY A 14 -59.29 -98.06 92.75
C GLY A 14 -59.50 -96.98 93.83
N GLU A 15 -59.34 -97.33 95.12
CA GLU A 15 -59.36 -96.38 96.22
C GLU A 15 -57.95 -95.80 96.38
N ASP A 16 -57.69 -94.76 95.59
CA ASP A 16 -56.40 -94.11 95.50
C ASP A 16 -56.18 -93.15 96.68
N LEU A 17 -55.46 -93.64 97.68
CA LEU A 17 -55.13 -92.90 98.90
C LEU A 17 -54.17 -91.73 98.65
N ASP A 18 -53.42 -91.74 97.54
CA ASP A 18 -52.42 -90.73 97.17
C ASP A 18 -52.93 -89.77 96.06
N TYR A 19 -54.24 -89.77 95.78
CA TYR A 19 -54.86 -88.97 94.72
C TYR A 19 -54.51 -87.48 94.82
N GLY A 20 -54.57 -86.93 96.04
CA GLY A 20 -54.27 -85.52 96.31
C GLY A 20 -52.83 -85.15 95.94
N ASP A 21 -51.86 -86.00 96.31
CA ASP A 21 -50.44 -85.80 95.99
C ASP A 21 -50.16 -85.93 94.49
N ARG A 22 -50.84 -86.86 93.80
CA ARG A 22 -50.72 -86.99 92.34
C ARG A 22 -51.30 -85.78 91.62
N LEU A 23 -52.49 -85.31 92.04
CA LEU A 23 -53.11 -84.11 91.48
C LEU A 23 -52.23 -82.87 91.68
N TYR A 24 -51.67 -82.70 92.88
CA TYR A 24 -50.72 -81.63 93.17
C TYR A 24 -49.48 -81.69 92.27
N LYS A 25 -48.87 -82.88 92.09
CA LYS A 25 -47.73 -83.08 91.20
C LYS A 25 -48.06 -82.75 89.74
N GLN A 26 -49.22 -83.18 89.24
CA GLN A 26 -49.66 -82.88 87.88
C GLN A 26 -49.89 -81.37 87.66
N GLN A 27 -50.58 -80.70 88.60
CA GLN A 27 -50.78 -79.25 88.54
C GLN A 27 -49.45 -78.50 88.62
N TYR A 28 -48.53 -78.95 89.47
CA TYR A 28 -47.20 -78.36 89.58
C TYR A 28 -46.39 -78.54 88.28
N GLN A 29 -46.40 -79.73 87.68
CA GLN A 29 -45.76 -79.98 86.38
C GLN A 29 -46.37 -79.12 85.26
N GLN A 30 -47.70 -79.01 85.21
CA GLN A 30 -48.40 -78.15 84.24
C GLN A 30 -48.02 -76.68 84.43
N LYS A 31 -47.98 -76.19 85.68
CA LYS A 31 -47.53 -74.83 85.99
C LYS A 31 -46.10 -74.60 85.49
N LEU A 32 -45.17 -75.50 85.78
CA LEU A 32 -43.78 -75.39 85.32
C LEU A 32 -43.66 -75.38 83.80
N TRP A 33 -44.40 -76.23 83.08
CA TRP A 33 -44.39 -76.24 81.61
C TRP A 33 -44.95 -74.95 81.02
N ILE A 34 -46.04 -74.42 81.58
CA ILE A 34 -46.61 -73.14 81.15
C ILE A 34 -45.63 -72.00 81.42
N GLU A 35 -45.01 -71.95 82.59
CA GLU A 35 -44.00 -70.95 82.92
C GLU A 35 -42.80 -71.01 81.95
N GLN A 36 -42.33 -72.22 81.62
CA GLN A 36 -41.27 -72.40 80.63
C GLN A 36 -41.70 -71.91 79.23
N GLN A 37 -42.90 -72.28 78.76
CA GLN A 37 -43.40 -71.84 77.46
C GLN A 37 -43.60 -70.32 77.37
N ILE A 38 -44.08 -69.70 78.46
CA ILE A 38 -44.21 -68.24 78.55
C ILE A 38 -42.83 -67.60 78.43
N LYS A 39 -41.83 -68.12 79.15
CA LYS A 39 -40.46 -67.60 79.09
C LYS A 39 -39.85 -67.76 77.69
N GLU A 40 -39.93 -68.95 77.10
CA GLU A 40 -39.43 -69.20 75.74
C GLU A 40 -40.09 -68.30 74.70
N LYS A 41 -41.40 -68.06 74.82
CA LYS A 41 -42.15 -67.15 73.93
C LYS A 41 -41.72 -65.69 74.11
N GLU A 42 -41.46 -65.27 75.34
CA GLU A 42 -41.00 -63.91 75.62
C GLU A 42 -39.56 -63.71 75.12
N ASP A 43 -38.66 -64.66 75.40
CA ASP A 43 -37.28 -64.65 74.90
C ASP A 43 -37.25 -64.61 73.37
N LYS A 44 -38.09 -65.41 72.70
CA LYS A 44 -38.23 -65.38 71.24
C LYS A 44 -38.72 -64.02 70.72
N ARG A 45 -39.73 -63.43 71.38
CA ARG A 45 -40.25 -62.10 71.00
C ARG A 45 -39.16 -61.03 71.16
N GLN A 46 -38.37 -61.09 72.23
CA GLN A 46 -37.27 -60.16 72.45
C GLN A 46 -36.16 -60.34 71.40
N GLN A 47 -35.84 -61.58 71.02
CA GLN A 47 -34.88 -61.85 69.95
C GLN A 47 -35.34 -61.29 68.61
N GLU A 48 -36.60 -61.53 68.23
CA GLU A 48 -37.21 -60.99 67.01
C GLU A 48 -37.22 -59.45 67.02
N ALA A 49 -37.57 -58.82 68.15
CA ALA A 49 -37.54 -57.37 68.29
C ALA A 49 -36.12 -56.80 68.16
N ASN A 50 -35.13 -57.45 68.78
CA ASN A 50 -33.72 -57.05 68.71
C ASN A 50 -33.15 -57.23 67.30
N GLU A 51 -33.55 -58.27 66.58
CA GLU A 51 -33.17 -58.47 65.17
C GLU A 51 -33.81 -57.42 64.26
N ALA A 52 -35.11 -57.13 64.43
CA ALA A 52 -35.80 -56.09 63.69
C ALA A 52 -35.16 -54.70 63.92
N ALA A 53 -34.79 -54.39 65.16
CA ALA A 53 -34.09 -53.15 65.50
C ALA A 53 -32.72 -53.05 64.81
N ARG A 54 -31.91 -54.12 64.85
CA ARG A 54 -30.61 -54.18 64.15
C ARG A 54 -30.76 -54.04 62.64
N TRP A 55 -31.77 -54.69 62.06
CA TRP A 55 -32.06 -54.57 60.63
C TRP A 55 -32.48 -53.15 60.22
N ALA A 56 -33.32 -52.49 61.04
CA ALA A 56 -33.72 -51.11 60.82
C ALA A 56 -32.52 -50.15 60.88
N GLU A 57 -31.62 -50.32 61.85
CA GLU A 57 -30.39 -49.54 61.96
C GLU A 57 -29.46 -49.76 60.76
N PHE A 58 -29.27 -51.01 60.35
CA PHE A 58 -28.46 -51.35 59.17
C PHE A 58 -29.01 -50.67 57.91
N ASN A 59 -30.31 -50.79 57.64
CA ASN A 59 -30.92 -50.14 56.49
C ASN A 59 -30.78 -48.62 56.54
N ARG A 60 -30.95 -48.01 57.72
CA ARG A 60 -30.73 -46.57 57.89
C ARG A 60 -29.30 -46.17 57.51
N ASN A 61 -28.30 -46.93 57.95
CA ASN A 61 -26.90 -46.69 57.62
C ASN A 61 -26.66 -46.81 56.11
N VAL A 62 -27.14 -47.89 55.49
CA VAL A 62 -27.03 -48.11 54.04
C VAL A 62 -27.68 -46.97 53.25
N HIS A 63 -28.87 -46.51 53.67
CA HIS A 63 -29.54 -45.38 53.04
C HIS A 63 -28.75 -44.08 53.17
N GLN A 64 -28.16 -43.81 54.35
CA GLN A 64 -27.32 -42.63 54.57
C GLN A 64 -26.08 -42.66 53.66
N GLN A 65 -25.35 -43.77 53.63
CA GLN A 65 -24.19 -43.94 52.76
C GLN A 65 -24.55 -43.77 51.29
N ARG A 66 -25.68 -44.34 50.86
CA ARG A 66 -26.16 -44.17 49.48
C ARG A 66 -26.43 -42.70 49.16
N THR A 67 -27.11 -41.98 50.05
CA THR A 67 -27.39 -40.54 49.84
C THR A 67 -26.11 -39.71 49.80
N GLU A 68 -25.10 -40.03 50.63
CA GLU A 68 -23.80 -39.37 50.60
C GLU A 68 -23.07 -39.60 49.27
N VAL A 69 -23.02 -40.86 48.80
CA VAL A 69 -22.40 -41.20 47.51
C VAL A 69 -23.12 -40.53 46.34
N GLU A 70 -24.45 -40.48 46.35
CA GLU A 70 -25.24 -39.79 45.31
C GLU A 70 -24.96 -38.28 45.31
N LYS A 71 -24.84 -37.64 46.49
CA LYS A 71 -24.46 -36.22 46.60
C LYS A 71 -23.06 -35.97 46.07
N ASP A 72 -22.08 -36.75 46.52
CA ASP A 72 -20.68 -36.64 46.08
C ASP A 72 -20.55 -36.80 44.57
N PHE A 73 -21.29 -37.75 43.98
CA PHE A 73 -21.32 -37.96 42.54
C PHE A 73 -21.86 -36.73 41.80
N ASN A 74 -23.00 -36.18 42.25
CA ASN A 74 -23.60 -35.01 41.64
C ASN A 74 -22.70 -33.77 41.76
N ASP A 75 -22.06 -33.57 42.92
CA ASP A 75 -21.14 -32.45 43.13
C ASP A 75 -19.91 -32.55 42.23
N ARG A 76 -19.36 -33.76 42.03
CA ARG A 76 -18.25 -34.00 41.11
C ARG A 76 -18.65 -33.76 39.65
N GLN A 77 -19.83 -34.21 39.25
CA GLN A 77 -20.35 -33.95 37.91
C GLN A 77 -20.50 -32.45 37.66
N LEU A 78 -21.10 -31.71 38.60
CA LEU A 78 -21.25 -30.27 38.50
C LEU A 78 -19.89 -29.54 38.45
N ALA A 79 -18.94 -29.97 39.28
CA ALA A 79 -17.58 -29.42 39.27
C ALA A 79 -16.89 -29.65 37.91
N MET A 80 -17.04 -30.85 37.32
CA MET A 80 -16.50 -31.17 36.00
C MET A 80 -17.14 -30.32 34.89
N GLU A 81 -18.47 -30.16 34.91
CA GLU A 81 -19.20 -29.33 33.96
C GLU A 81 -18.76 -27.86 34.03
N ASN A 82 -18.62 -27.32 35.24
CA ASN A 82 -18.13 -25.96 35.46
C ASN A 82 -16.69 -25.78 34.97
N ALA A 83 -15.79 -26.72 35.25
CA ALA A 83 -14.42 -26.69 34.77
C ALA A 83 -14.35 -26.72 33.23
N CYS A 84 -15.17 -27.57 32.58
CA CYS A 84 -15.27 -27.64 31.13
C CYS A 84 -15.80 -26.31 30.53
N LYS A 85 -16.82 -25.73 31.15
CA LYS A 85 -17.37 -24.43 30.76
C LYS A 85 -16.32 -23.32 30.86
N GLU A 86 -15.57 -23.26 31.95
CA GLU A 86 -14.49 -22.28 32.15
C GLU A 86 -13.38 -22.44 31.12
N ALA A 87 -12.94 -23.68 30.85
CA ALA A 87 -11.95 -23.96 29.80
C ALA A 87 -12.43 -23.51 28.42
N ASN A 88 -13.68 -23.80 28.06
CA ASN A 88 -14.27 -23.36 26.80
C ASN A 88 -14.34 -21.82 26.69
N LEU A 89 -14.71 -21.13 27.78
CA LEU A 89 -14.70 -19.67 27.82
C LEU A 89 -13.29 -19.10 27.64
N GLN A 90 -12.28 -19.73 28.23
CA GLN A 90 -10.88 -19.34 28.03
C GLN A 90 -10.45 -19.51 26.57
N ILE A 91 -10.74 -20.66 25.95
CA ILE A 91 -10.45 -20.92 24.54
C ILE A 91 -11.11 -19.88 23.63
N ILE A 92 -12.37 -19.53 23.90
CA ILE A 92 -13.09 -18.49 23.14
C ILE A 92 -12.39 -17.13 23.28
N ARG A 93 -12.00 -16.73 24.50
CA ARG A 93 -11.29 -15.46 24.74
C ARG A 93 -9.95 -15.41 24.01
N GLU A 94 -9.17 -16.48 24.09
CA GLU A 94 -7.89 -16.59 23.40
C GLU A 94 -8.05 -16.52 21.88
N LYS A 95 -9.06 -17.19 21.33
CA LYS A 95 -9.39 -17.12 19.91
C LYS A 95 -9.75 -15.70 19.48
N LEU A 96 -10.64 -15.02 20.22
CA LEU A 96 -11.03 -13.64 19.92
C LEU A 96 -9.84 -12.67 20.01
N ALA A 97 -8.97 -12.83 21.00
CA ALA A 97 -7.76 -12.02 21.12
C ALA A 97 -6.81 -12.23 19.94
N ARG A 98 -6.63 -13.49 19.50
CA ARG A 98 -5.81 -13.83 18.34
C ARG A 98 -6.37 -13.24 17.05
N GLU A 99 -7.67 -13.40 16.81
CA GLU A 99 -8.33 -12.86 15.62
C GLU A 99 -8.27 -11.33 15.59
N LYS A 100 -8.44 -10.67 16.74
CA LYS A 100 -8.28 -9.22 16.85
C LYS A 100 -6.85 -8.78 16.51
N ALA A 101 -5.85 -9.41 17.10
CA ALA A 101 -4.44 -9.10 16.84
C ALA A 101 -4.07 -9.34 15.37
N GLN A 102 -4.57 -10.42 14.76
CA GLN A 102 -4.38 -10.70 13.35
C GLN A 102 -5.02 -9.62 12.47
N LYS A 103 -6.25 -9.21 12.76
CA LYS A 103 -6.94 -8.15 12.01
C LYS A 103 -6.22 -6.80 12.14
N GLU A 104 -5.73 -6.47 13.32
CA GLU A 104 -4.92 -5.26 13.55
C GLU A 104 -3.62 -5.32 12.74
N PHE A 105 -2.94 -6.46 12.72
CA PHE A 105 -1.73 -6.68 11.91
C PHE A 105 -2.01 -6.55 10.41
N GLU A 106 -3.04 -7.20 9.89
CA GLU A 106 -3.45 -7.11 8.49
C GLU A 106 -3.81 -5.67 8.10
N THR A 107 -4.50 -4.95 8.99
CA THR A 107 -4.82 -3.53 8.77
C THR A 107 -3.56 -2.68 8.74
N ALA A 108 -2.62 -2.89 9.67
CA ALA A 108 -1.35 -2.17 9.70
C ALA A 108 -0.50 -2.44 8.45
N GLN A 109 -0.47 -3.71 7.99
CA GLN A 109 0.21 -4.09 6.75
C GLN A 109 -0.45 -3.42 5.54
N GLY A 110 -1.78 -3.46 5.43
CA GLY A 110 -2.51 -2.79 4.36
C GLY A 110 -2.27 -1.27 4.33
N LEU A 111 -2.20 -0.62 5.50
CA LEU A 111 -1.84 0.80 5.59
C LEU A 111 -0.40 1.07 5.16
N SER A 112 0.54 0.21 5.55
CA SER A 112 1.94 0.28 5.10
C SER A 112 2.05 0.14 3.59
N ASP A 113 1.31 -0.79 3.00
CA ASP A 113 1.30 -1.04 1.56
C ASP A 113 0.68 0.15 0.79
N ILE A 114 -0.44 0.70 1.29
CA ILE A 114 -1.04 1.92 0.75
C ILE A 114 -0.04 3.08 0.80
N ASN A 115 0.66 3.25 1.92
CA ASN A 115 1.67 4.30 2.07
C ASN A 115 2.81 4.10 1.07
N TYR A 116 3.34 2.86 0.97
CA TYR A 116 4.38 2.53 0.01
C TYR A 116 3.94 2.84 -1.42
N VAL A 117 2.77 2.38 -1.85
CA VAL A 117 2.25 2.65 -3.20
C VAL A 117 2.07 4.16 -3.41
N THR A 118 1.56 4.89 -2.43
CA THR A 118 1.28 6.32 -2.56
C THR A 118 2.56 7.18 -2.60
N THR A 119 3.60 6.77 -1.88
CA THR A 119 4.84 7.57 -1.71
C THR A 119 5.99 7.09 -2.59
N ASN A 120 5.88 5.91 -3.21
CA ASN A 120 6.92 5.38 -4.08
C ASN A 120 7.19 6.34 -5.24
N LYS A 121 8.48 6.55 -5.52
CA LYS A 121 9.01 7.37 -6.63
C LYS A 121 8.46 6.96 -8.00
N PHE A 122 8.11 5.70 -8.17
CA PHE A 122 7.46 5.21 -9.38
C PHE A 122 6.05 5.79 -9.53
N MET A 123 5.22 5.70 -8.48
CA MET A 123 3.82 6.16 -8.52
C MET A 123 3.69 7.68 -8.45
N THR A 124 4.62 8.36 -7.79
CA THR A 124 4.68 9.84 -7.70
C THR A 124 5.35 10.48 -8.92
N GLU A 125 5.86 9.67 -9.84
CA GLU A 125 6.59 10.11 -11.02
C GLU A 125 7.77 11.05 -10.72
N ASP A 126 8.44 10.86 -9.58
CA ASP A 126 9.52 11.74 -9.08
C ASP A 126 10.59 12.04 -10.16
N PRO A 127 10.80 13.31 -10.56
CA PRO A 127 11.81 13.72 -11.52
C PRO A 127 13.25 13.34 -11.14
N ALA A 128 13.54 13.17 -9.84
CA ALA A 128 14.87 12.79 -9.38
C ALA A 128 15.29 11.40 -9.89
N THR A 129 14.33 10.55 -10.26
CA THR A 129 14.58 9.23 -10.88
C THR A 129 15.25 9.32 -12.25
N MET A 130 15.18 10.47 -12.91
CA MET A 130 15.83 10.69 -14.20
C MET A 130 17.34 10.88 -14.10
N GLN A 131 17.84 11.24 -12.91
CA GLN A 131 19.23 11.65 -12.74
C GLN A 131 20.18 10.45 -12.73
N SER A 132 21.19 10.47 -13.59
CA SER A 132 22.23 9.44 -13.59
C SER A 132 23.18 9.64 -12.41
N SER A 133 23.55 8.54 -11.75
CA SER A 133 24.60 8.52 -10.71
C SER A 133 25.98 8.90 -11.26
N LEU A 134 26.23 8.69 -12.55
CA LEU A 134 27.54 8.94 -13.18
C LEU A 134 27.90 10.43 -13.26
N ALA A 135 26.92 11.32 -13.48
CA ALA A 135 27.16 12.75 -13.56
C ALA A 135 25.86 13.58 -13.42
N PRO A 136 25.91 14.80 -12.81
CA PRO A 136 24.75 15.66 -12.62
C PRO A 136 24.04 16.15 -13.91
N HIS A 137 24.73 16.20 -15.05
CA HIS A 137 24.13 16.63 -16.32
C HIS A 137 23.59 15.46 -17.15
N ARG A 138 23.79 14.21 -16.71
CA ARG A 138 23.38 13.02 -17.45
C ARG A 138 22.04 12.52 -16.97
N VAL A 139 21.15 12.25 -17.93
CA VAL A 139 19.86 11.61 -17.68
C VAL A 139 19.93 10.12 -17.99
N ILE A 140 19.15 9.32 -17.26
CA ILE A 140 18.96 7.89 -17.52
C ILE A 140 17.96 7.77 -18.69
N PRO A 141 18.34 7.21 -19.85
CA PRO A 141 17.52 7.27 -21.06
C PRO A 141 16.11 6.68 -20.90
N TYR A 142 15.98 5.55 -20.19
CA TYR A 142 14.71 4.85 -20.00
C TYR A 142 13.84 5.41 -18.86
N HIS A 143 14.36 6.37 -18.07
CA HIS A 143 13.57 7.11 -17.08
C HIS A 143 13.23 8.53 -17.54
N PHE A 144 13.62 8.95 -18.74
CA PHE A 144 13.45 10.33 -19.19
C PHE A 144 11.97 10.68 -19.40
N LYS A 145 11.47 11.68 -18.65
CA LYS A 145 10.07 12.15 -18.66
C LYS A 145 9.89 13.54 -19.30
N GLY A 146 10.91 14.03 -19.99
CA GLY A 146 10.91 15.36 -20.61
C GLY A 146 11.66 16.42 -19.79
N PHE A 147 11.62 17.67 -20.28
CA PHE A 147 12.31 18.79 -19.67
C PHE A 147 11.58 19.36 -18.44
N ASN A 148 12.36 19.77 -17.45
CA ASN A 148 11.83 20.49 -16.29
C ASN A 148 11.32 21.89 -16.71
N GLU A 149 10.56 22.53 -15.81
CA GLU A 149 9.97 23.85 -16.09
C GLU A 149 11.01 24.92 -16.43
N GLU A 150 12.15 24.91 -15.73
CA GLU A 150 13.24 25.86 -15.96
C GLU A 150 13.89 25.70 -17.33
N GLN A 151 14.17 24.46 -17.76
CA GLN A 151 14.71 24.15 -19.08
C GLN A 151 13.73 24.55 -20.18
N ARG A 152 12.43 24.31 -19.99
CA ARG A 152 11.41 24.78 -20.94
C ARG A 152 11.37 26.30 -21.00
N ALA A 153 11.48 26.99 -19.86
CA ALA A 153 11.55 28.44 -19.81
C ALA A 153 12.79 28.98 -20.53
N GLN A 154 13.96 28.37 -20.34
CA GLN A 154 15.20 28.74 -21.05
C GLN A 154 15.05 28.59 -22.57
N VAL A 155 14.39 27.52 -23.05
CA VAL A 155 14.11 27.35 -24.49
C VAL A 155 13.21 28.47 -25.00
N ILE A 156 12.14 28.80 -24.27
CA ILE A 156 11.22 29.89 -24.64
C ILE A 156 11.94 31.23 -24.68
N ASP A 157 12.80 31.51 -23.69
CA ASP A 157 13.56 32.76 -23.64
C ASP A 157 14.62 32.84 -24.74
N GLY A 158 15.28 31.73 -25.06
CA GLY A 158 16.16 31.63 -26.22
C GLY A 158 15.42 31.91 -27.53
N GLN A 159 14.19 31.40 -27.69
CA GLN A 159 13.37 31.71 -28.87
C GLN A 159 13.01 33.20 -28.95
N LYS A 160 12.66 33.84 -27.83
CA LYS A 160 12.40 35.28 -27.79
C LYS A 160 13.63 36.08 -28.20
N GLN A 161 14.81 35.71 -27.71
CA GLN A 161 16.08 36.35 -28.08
C GLN A 161 16.35 36.19 -29.58
N GLN A 162 16.17 34.99 -30.14
CA GLN A 162 16.34 34.74 -31.58
C GLN A 162 15.40 35.61 -32.44
N ILE A 163 14.16 35.82 -32.00
CA ILE A 163 13.20 36.70 -32.69
C ILE A 163 13.71 38.14 -32.69
N LEU A 164 14.20 38.63 -31.54
CA LEU A 164 14.74 39.99 -31.42
C LEU A 164 16.00 40.17 -32.28
N GLU A 165 16.96 39.25 -32.20
CA GLU A 165 18.18 39.28 -33.01
C GLU A 165 17.87 39.28 -34.51
N LYS A 166 16.87 38.48 -34.93
CA LYS A 166 16.43 38.45 -36.32
C LYS A 166 15.83 39.79 -36.75
N GLN A 167 15.04 40.44 -35.90
CA GLN A 167 14.48 41.77 -36.19
C GLN A 167 15.59 42.83 -36.30
N GLU A 168 16.56 42.81 -35.40
CA GLU A 168 17.72 43.72 -35.45
C GLU A 168 18.56 43.51 -36.70
N LYS A 169 18.86 42.26 -37.06
CA LYS A 169 19.60 41.93 -38.28
C LYS A 169 18.87 42.39 -39.54
N MET A 170 17.54 42.23 -39.59
CA MET A 170 16.73 42.76 -40.70
C MET A 170 16.79 44.29 -40.79
N LYS A 171 16.81 44.99 -39.64
CA LYS A 171 16.97 46.45 -39.61
C LYS A 171 18.35 46.88 -40.09
N GLN A 172 19.42 46.24 -39.59
CA GLN A 172 20.79 46.51 -40.01
C GLN A 172 20.98 46.26 -41.52
N GLN A 173 20.39 45.19 -42.06
CA GLN A 173 20.46 44.89 -43.49
C GLN A 173 19.77 45.97 -44.33
N LYS A 174 18.58 46.45 -43.92
CA LYS A 174 17.89 47.57 -44.58
C LYS A 174 18.70 48.86 -44.52
N ASP A 175 19.32 49.15 -43.38
CA ASP A 175 20.17 50.34 -43.23
C ASP A 175 21.42 50.25 -44.11
N LYS A 176 22.03 49.06 -44.21
CA LYS A 176 23.16 48.80 -45.11
C LYS A 176 22.78 48.96 -46.58
N GLU A 177 21.66 48.35 -47.01
CA GLU A 177 21.15 48.48 -48.38
C GLU A 177 20.83 49.94 -48.73
N ARG A 178 20.24 50.69 -47.80
CA ARG A 178 20.00 52.14 -47.97
C ARG A 178 21.31 52.92 -48.14
N ASN A 179 22.35 52.58 -47.37
CA ASN A 179 23.65 53.21 -47.49
C ASN A 179 24.35 52.84 -48.80
N GLU A 180 24.29 51.58 -49.22
CA GLU A 180 24.81 51.12 -50.52
C GLU A 180 24.10 51.83 -51.69
N ALA A 181 22.76 51.95 -51.64
CA ALA A 181 21.99 52.70 -52.63
C ALA A 181 22.40 54.18 -52.69
N ARG A 182 22.62 54.82 -51.52
CA ARG A 182 23.13 56.20 -51.45
C ARG A 182 24.51 56.34 -52.07
N MET A 183 25.43 55.43 -51.76
CA MET A 183 26.79 55.43 -52.30
C MET A 183 26.79 55.17 -53.80
N SER A 184 25.98 54.23 -54.29
CA SER A 184 25.81 53.92 -55.71
C SER A 184 25.26 55.13 -56.47
N GLU A 185 24.22 55.80 -55.96
CA GLU A 185 23.69 57.03 -56.56
C GLU A 185 24.72 58.17 -56.55
N ALA A 186 25.52 58.32 -55.48
CA ALA A 186 26.60 59.31 -55.43
C ALA A 186 27.69 59.01 -56.48
N GLN A 187 28.11 57.76 -56.62
CA GLN A 187 29.05 57.31 -57.65
C GLN A 187 28.50 57.55 -59.06
N ARG A 188 27.24 57.20 -59.32
CA ARG A 188 26.56 57.46 -60.59
C ARG A 188 26.57 58.95 -60.94
N ARG A 189 26.25 59.83 -59.98
CA ARG A 189 26.32 61.29 -60.19
C ARG A 189 27.74 61.76 -60.50
N ALA A 190 28.74 61.25 -59.79
CA ALA A 190 30.14 61.60 -60.05
C ALA A 190 30.60 61.16 -61.46
N LEU A 191 30.22 59.95 -61.89
CA LEU A 191 30.49 59.45 -63.24
C LEU A 191 29.85 60.33 -64.32
N LEU A 192 28.57 60.71 -64.16
CA LEU A 192 27.89 61.61 -65.09
C LEU A 192 28.56 62.99 -65.20
N ILE A 193 29.04 63.54 -64.07
CA ILE A 193 29.79 64.80 -64.07
C ILE A 193 31.11 64.62 -64.83
N TYR A 194 31.84 63.53 -64.56
CA TYR A 194 33.10 63.21 -65.24
C TYR A 194 32.92 62.99 -66.76
N GLU A 195 31.88 62.26 -67.18
CA GLU A 195 31.53 62.08 -68.60
C GLU A 195 31.19 63.43 -69.26
N ARG A 196 30.48 64.31 -68.55
CA ARG A 196 30.18 65.65 -69.05
C ARG A 196 31.45 66.49 -69.21
N GLU A 197 32.36 66.44 -68.25
CA GLU A 197 33.64 67.16 -68.32
C GLU A 197 34.54 66.63 -69.43
N THR A 198 34.66 65.32 -69.59
CA THR A 198 35.45 64.70 -70.67
C THR A 198 34.88 65.04 -72.03
N LYS A 199 33.54 65.01 -72.20
CA LYS A 199 32.88 65.48 -73.42
C LYS A 199 33.21 66.94 -73.72
N LEU A 200 33.10 67.84 -72.73
CA LEU A 200 33.45 69.25 -72.90
C LEU A 200 34.93 69.45 -73.28
N LYS A 201 35.85 68.68 -72.68
CA LYS A 201 37.28 68.72 -73.05
C LYS A 201 37.51 68.24 -74.49
N ASN A 202 36.86 67.15 -74.89
CA ASN A 202 36.94 66.63 -76.25
C ASN A 202 36.34 67.62 -77.27
N ASP A 203 35.20 68.25 -76.95
CA ASP A 203 34.59 69.27 -77.79
C ASP A 203 35.51 70.49 -77.94
N ARG A 204 36.16 70.96 -76.86
CA ARG A 204 37.18 72.03 -76.94
C ARG A 204 38.39 71.63 -77.79
N ALA A 205 38.94 70.44 -77.58
CA ALA A 205 40.07 69.95 -78.38
C ALA A 205 39.71 69.81 -79.86
N ASN A 206 38.46 69.42 -80.18
CA ASN A 206 37.95 69.39 -81.54
C ASN A 206 37.79 70.80 -82.13
N GLU A 207 37.36 71.79 -81.34
CA GLU A 207 37.28 73.20 -81.75
C GLU A 207 38.69 73.78 -82.01
N GLU A 208 39.65 73.54 -81.11
CA GLU A 208 41.06 73.93 -81.28
C GLU A 208 41.67 73.29 -82.54
N ASN A 209 41.41 72.00 -82.76
CA ASN A 209 41.83 71.32 -84.00
C ASN A 209 41.17 71.93 -85.24
N ARG A 210 39.89 72.32 -85.20
CA ARG A 210 39.22 73.01 -86.32
C ARG A 210 39.84 74.37 -86.61
N GLU A 211 40.13 75.16 -85.58
CA GLU A 211 40.80 76.46 -85.73
C GLU A 211 42.25 76.31 -86.21
N TYR A 212 42.97 75.29 -85.74
CA TYR A 212 44.28 74.92 -86.25
C TYR A 212 44.24 74.53 -87.74
N ILE A 213 43.24 73.74 -88.16
CA ILE A 213 43.05 73.42 -89.59
C ILE A 213 42.71 74.67 -90.40
N LYS A 214 41.87 75.58 -89.89
CA LYS A 214 41.55 76.86 -90.57
C LYS A 214 42.78 77.75 -90.75
N THR A 215 43.62 77.86 -89.73
CA THR A 215 44.86 78.65 -89.78
C THR A 215 45.86 78.03 -90.75
N GLN A 216 46.06 76.70 -90.71
CA GLN A 216 46.85 75.98 -91.71
C GLN A 216 46.33 76.17 -93.14
N MET A 217 45.01 76.16 -93.36
CA MET A 217 44.42 76.46 -94.68
C MET A 217 44.64 77.90 -95.11
N LYS A 218 44.60 78.88 -94.20
CA LYS A 218 44.95 80.28 -94.50
C LYS A 218 46.43 80.41 -94.87
N GLU A 219 47.33 79.78 -94.12
CA GLU A 219 48.77 79.75 -94.43
C GLU A 219 49.06 79.08 -95.77
N GLN A 220 48.42 77.95 -96.08
CA GLN A 220 48.52 77.32 -97.40
C GLN A 220 47.97 78.20 -98.52
N LYS A 221 46.86 78.92 -98.31
CA LYS A 221 46.37 79.90 -99.29
C LYS A 221 47.41 80.98 -99.56
N VAL A 222 48.02 81.56 -98.51
CA VAL A 222 49.09 82.57 -98.66
C VAL A 222 50.29 81.98 -99.40
N LYS A 223 50.74 80.76 -99.07
CA LYS A 223 51.82 80.07 -99.79
C LYS A 223 51.50 79.76 -101.25
N ASN A 224 50.24 79.48 -101.57
CA ASN A 224 49.76 79.29 -102.95
C ASN A 224 49.42 80.61 -103.66
N THR A 225 49.52 81.75 -102.99
CA THR A 225 49.39 83.07 -103.64
C THR A 225 50.77 83.42 -104.19
N ASP A 226 50.92 83.30 -105.51
CA ASP A 226 52.17 83.56 -106.24
C ASP A 226 52.72 84.97 -105.96
N PRO A 227 53.88 85.11 -105.30
CA PRO A 227 54.47 86.41 -105.00
C PRO A 227 55.22 87.04 -106.21
N TYR A 228 55.19 86.43 -107.40
CA TYR A 228 55.97 86.86 -108.57
C TYR A 228 55.15 87.24 -109.83
N ASN A 229 53.91 87.68 -109.69
CA ASN A 229 53.19 88.31 -110.80
C ASN A 229 53.30 89.85 -110.77
N VAL A 230 54.53 90.36 -110.95
CA VAL A 230 54.81 91.78 -111.24
C VAL A 230 55.70 91.84 -112.48
N ALA A 231 55.19 92.46 -113.54
CA ALA A 231 55.81 92.58 -114.86
C ALA A 231 57.16 93.32 -114.83
N GLY A 232 58.14 92.82 -115.60
CA GLY A 232 59.45 93.43 -115.79
C GLY A 232 59.88 93.38 -117.25
N ASN A 233 59.77 94.53 -117.91
CA ASN A 233 60.11 94.85 -119.28
C ASN A 233 61.65 94.92 -119.50
N ASP A 234 62.05 94.76 -120.75
CA ASP A 234 63.30 95.24 -121.38
C ASP A 234 64.65 94.57 -121.09
N TYR A 235 65.13 93.78 -122.06
CA TYR A 235 66.46 93.96 -122.65
C TYR A 235 66.42 93.65 -124.16
N LEU A 236 66.56 94.72 -124.96
CA LEU A 236 66.91 94.73 -126.39
C LEU A 236 68.29 94.11 -126.64
N LEU A 237 68.57 93.66 -127.88
CA LEU A 237 69.52 94.30 -128.82
C LEU A 237 69.80 93.41 -130.07
N PRO A 238 70.36 93.98 -131.17
CA PRO A 238 69.87 93.82 -132.54
C PRO A 238 70.82 93.03 -133.45
N LEU A 239 70.27 92.52 -134.55
CA LEU A 239 70.73 92.65 -135.95
C LEU A 239 69.64 92.11 -136.88
#